data_AF-A0A249LGF4-F1
#
_entry.id   AF-A0A249LGF4-F1
#
_cell.length_a   1.000
_cell.length_b   1.000
_cell.length_c   1.000
_cell.angle_alpha   90.00
_cell.angle_beta   90.00
_cell.angle_gamma   90.00
#
_symmetry.space_group_name_H-M   'P 1'
#
loop_
_entity.id
_entity.type
_entity.pdbx_description
1 polymer ?
#
loop_
_entity_poly.entity_id
_entity_poly.type
_entity_poly.pdbx_seq_one_letter_code
_entity_poly.pdbx_strand_id
1 'polypeptide(L)'
;MKRFAVIDTETTGFGKTDRLVEIAVVLVAGNEIVQEWETLINPERDISNSNIHGITSELVSLAPTFAEIKSELSRFIDGTVMVAHNISFDQRMLEQEFSRVKENIDLGVGFCTLQATKLKLEAACKEYGITNVSAHRALTDARATALIFIKVLEQLDSMEGLIPISVQHDSQAKSPQLLSRAALSQDHKSGQQNLRRIIRGLGPSEEAGPDLSYLDALSSVMSDFAITTDELKYLNDWAETLGLGSSKQEELHSSFFNQIVKAAERDNYISDTEKMLLEKAAKTLGLTYKAPAETDQKNDQFSLKPGMKVCFTGTAIGKNGEELTRETLEVYATKKSLIPVSSVTKKTCDLLVAADKSSMSGKTKKARDYGIQVISVAEFLDLI
;
A
#
# COMPACT_ATOMS: atom_id res chain seq x y z
N MET A 1 2.81 -28.05 13.40
CA MET A 1 3.84 -27.94 12.33
C MET A 1 4.41 -26.53 12.38
N LYS A 2 5.72 -26.31 12.20
CA LYS A 2 6.27 -24.95 12.14
C LYS A 2 5.71 -24.24 10.91
N ARG A 3 5.18 -23.02 11.09
CA ARG A 3 4.72 -22.12 10.02
C ARG A 3 5.78 -21.05 9.78
N PHE A 4 5.98 -20.67 8.54
CA PHE A 4 6.92 -19.62 8.15
C PHE A 4 6.18 -18.49 7.47
N ALA A 5 6.47 -17.25 7.85
CA ALA A 5 6.02 -16.07 7.13
C ALA A 5 7.19 -15.54 6.31
N VAL A 6 7.13 -15.74 5.00
CA VAL A 6 8.10 -15.18 4.07
C VAL A 6 7.66 -13.77 3.72
N ILE A 7 8.42 -12.77 4.16
CA ILE A 7 8.07 -11.36 4.09
C ILE A 7 9.01 -10.66 3.11
N ASP A 8 8.44 -9.80 2.29
CA ASP A 8 9.17 -8.85 1.45
C ASP A 8 8.46 -7.49 1.50
N THR A 9 9.24 -6.40 1.44
CA THR A 9 8.75 -5.03 1.62
C THR A 9 9.29 -4.07 0.59
N GLU A 10 8.44 -3.16 0.12
CA GLU A 10 8.85 -1.98 -0.64
C GLU A 10 8.70 -0.75 0.23
N THR A 11 9.59 0.22 0.04
CA THR A 11 9.75 1.33 1.00
C THR A 11 9.99 2.66 0.31
N THR A 12 9.78 3.77 1.03
CA THR A 12 10.14 5.11 0.56
C THR A 12 11.65 5.37 0.48
N GLY A 13 12.48 4.39 0.89
CA GLY A 13 13.93 4.49 0.99
C GLY A 13 14.52 3.54 2.04
N PHE A 14 15.84 3.61 2.24
CA PHE A 14 16.58 2.65 3.08
C PHE A 14 16.94 3.16 4.48
N GLY A 15 16.50 4.37 4.86
CA GLY A 15 16.86 5.09 6.06
C GLY A 15 16.01 4.76 7.30
N LYS A 16 16.30 5.43 8.42
CA LYS A 16 15.61 5.23 9.71
C LYS A 16 14.22 5.89 9.79
N THR A 17 13.97 6.84 8.90
CA THR A 17 12.72 7.60 8.84
C THR A 17 11.82 7.13 7.71
N ASP A 18 12.32 6.26 6.83
CA ASP A 18 11.56 5.73 5.71
C ASP A 18 10.41 4.84 6.19
N ARG A 19 9.48 4.63 5.27
CA ARG A 19 8.18 4.01 5.52
C ARG A 19 7.94 2.87 4.56
N LEU A 20 7.13 1.90 4.98
CA LEU A 20 6.59 0.90 4.07
C LEU A 20 5.63 1.54 3.06
N VAL A 21 5.69 1.10 1.81
CA VAL A 21 4.74 1.44 0.73
C VAL A 21 4.06 0.20 0.13
N GLU A 22 4.63 -0.98 0.37
CA GLU A 22 4.02 -2.28 0.06
C GLU A 22 4.60 -3.32 1.00
N ILE A 23 3.79 -4.31 1.36
CA ILE A 23 4.22 -5.50 2.09
C ILE A 23 3.56 -6.72 1.50
N ALA A 24 4.30 -7.82 1.44
CA ALA A 24 3.75 -9.13 1.14
C ALA A 24 4.17 -10.16 2.19
N VAL A 25 3.26 -11.08 2.48
CA VAL A 25 3.45 -12.22 3.38
C VAL A 25 3.04 -13.49 2.63
N VAL A 26 3.97 -14.43 2.51
CA VAL A 26 3.73 -15.75 1.92
C VAL A 26 3.91 -16.78 3.03
N LEU A 27 2.80 -17.40 3.46
CA LEU A 27 2.80 -18.41 4.50
C LEU A 27 3.17 -19.78 3.92
N VAL A 28 4.17 -20.41 4.53
CA VAL A 28 4.64 -21.75 4.17
C VAL A 28 4.41 -22.72 5.33
N ALA A 29 3.79 -23.85 5.04
CA ALA A 29 3.64 -24.98 5.96
C ALA A 29 3.91 -26.29 5.21
N GLY A 30 4.72 -27.17 5.79
CA GLY A 30 4.99 -28.50 5.20
C GLY A 30 5.53 -28.48 3.78
N ASN A 31 6.41 -27.53 3.47
CA ASN A 31 7.00 -27.27 2.15
C ASN A 31 6.02 -26.77 1.08
N GLU A 32 4.80 -26.40 1.47
CA GLU A 32 3.81 -25.82 0.56
C GLU A 32 3.51 -24.38 0.96
N ILE A 33 3.33 -23.53 -0.05
CA ILE A 33 2.78 -22.18 0.15
C ILE A 33 1.28 -22.34 0.35
N VAL A 34 0.82 -22.13 1.57
CA VAL A 34 -0.58 -22.33 1.99
C VAL A 34 -1.42 -21.07 1.85
N GLN A 35 -0.81 -19.89 1.96
CA GLN A 35 -1.54 -18.62 1.92
C GLN A 35 -0.61 -17.48 1.52
N GLU A 36 -1.19 -16.46 0.89
CA GLU A 36 -0.51 -15.26 0.44
C GLU A 36 -1.37 -14.05 0.80
N TRP A 37 -0.72 -12.99 1.23
CA TRP A 37 -1.34 -11.73 1.60
C TRP A 37 -0.41 -10.61 1.14
N GLU A 38 -0.96 -9.57 0.51
CA GLU A 38 -0.20 -8.40 0.08
C GLU A 38 -1.07 -7.16 0.22
N THR A 39 -0.42 -6.02 0.49
CA THR A 39 -1.08 -4.71 0.38
C THR A 39 -0.06 -3.62 0.13
N LEU A 40 -0.46 -2.66 -0.69
CA LEU A 40 0.06 -1.31 -0.71
C LEU A 40 -0.25 -0.65 0.63
N ILE A 41 0.63 0.26 1.03
CA ILE A 41 0.53 1.01 2.28
C ILE A 41 0.68 2.48 1.94
N ASN A 42 -0.22 3.30 2.47
CA ASN A 42 -0.04 4.75 2.45
C ASN A 42 1.04 5.13 3.49
N PRO A 43 2.22 5.63 3.06
CA PRO A 43 3.33 5.93 3.96
C PRO A 43 3.16 7.26 4.71
N GLU A 44 2.08 8.00 4.42
CA GLU A 44 1.80 9.36 4.90
C GLU A 44 2.94 10.36 4.60
N ARG A 45 3.62 10.16 3.46
CA ARG A 45 4.71 11.01 2.96
C ARG A 45 4.95 10.79 1.47
N ASP A 46 5.70 11.69 0.85
CA ASP A 46 6.13 11.52 -0.55
C ASP A 46 7.08 10.32 -0.73
N ILE A 47 6.97 9.69 -1.90
CA ILE A 47 7.78 8.55 -2.34
C ILE A 47 8.79 9.06 -3.38
N SER A 48 10.05 9.21 -2.99
CA SER A 48 11.10 9.75 -3.88
C SER A 48 11.76 8.71 -4.79
N ASN A 49 11.60 7.43 -4.49
CA ASN A 49 12.22 6.30 -5.18
C ASN A 49 11.21 5.49 -6.02
N SER A 50 10.12 6.12 -6.44
CA SER A 50 9.08 5.50 -7.27
C SER A 50 9.63 4.92 -8.57
N ASN A 51 10.77 5.39 -9.07
CA ASN A 51 11.47 4.83 -10.22
C ASN A 51 12.06 3.43 -9.99
N ILE A 52 12.23 3.00 -8.73
CA ILE A 52 12.78 1.69 -8.38
C ILE A 52 11.69 0.62 -8.45
N HIS A 53 10.58 0.86 -7.75
CA HIS A 53 9.52 -0.14 -7.57
C HIS A 53 8.22 0.24 -8.30
N GLY A 54 8.09 1.44 -8.86
CA GLY A 54 6.90 1.86 -9.63
C GLY A 54 5.69 2.27 -8.78
N ILE A 55 5.84 2.41 -7.47
CA ILE A 55 4.75 2.86 -6.57
C ILE A 55 4.82 4.39 -6.48
N THR A 56 3.72 5.05 -6.84
CA THR A 56 3.57 6.51 -6.78
C THR A 56 2.70 6.92 -5.58
N SER A 57 2.77 8.20 -5.19
CA SER A 57 1.88 8.75 -4.15
C SER A 57 0.40 8.61 -4.52
N GLU A 58 0.07 8.77 -5.81
CA GLU A 58 -1.27 8.55 -6.34
C GLU A 58 -1.74 7.10 -6.11
N LEU A 59 -0.87 6.11 -6.38
CA LEU A 59 -1.18 4.68 -6.24
C LEU A 59 -1.56 4.29 -4.81
N VAL A 60 -0.93 4.91 -3.82
CA VAL A 60 -1.12 4.58 -2.39
C VAL A 60 -2.00 5.58 -1.66
N SER A 61 -2.59 6.55 -2.37
CA SER A 61 -3.46 7.58 -1.76
C SER A 61 -4.62 6.93 -0.99
N LEU A 62 -5.34 6.01 -1.64
CA LEU A 62 -6.42 5.21 -1.07
C LEU A 62 -5.96 3.95 -0.32
N ALA A 63 -4.65 3.68 -0.28
CA ALA A 63 -4.16 2.51 0.45
C ALA A 63 -4.34 2.71 1.97
N PRO A 64 -4.48 1.62 2.73
CA PRO A 64 -4.48 1.70 4.18
C PRO A 64 -3.11 2.16 4.69
N THR A 65 -3.09 2.87 5.82
CA THR A 65 -1.87 3.17 6.57
C THR A 65 -1.39 1.93 7.31
N PHE A 66 -0.13 1.96 7.76
CA PHE A 66 0.38 0.90 8.65
C PHE A 66 -0.48 0.72 9.91
N ALA A 67 -0.99 1.83 10.47
CA ALA A 67 -1.85 1.79 11.66
C ALA A 67 -3.16 1.03 11.43
N GLU A 68 -3.69 1.08 10.22
CA GLU A 68 -4.92 0.36 9.82
C GLU A 68 -4.63 -1.12 9.55
N ILE A 69 -3.46 -1.47 9.00
CA ILE A 69 -3.11 -2.87 8.68
C ILE A 69 -2.46 -3.68 9.80
N LYS A 70 -1.94 -3.03 10.85
CA LYS A 70 -1.12 -3.71 11.87
C LYS A 70 -1.81 -4.92 12.50
N SER A 71 -3.11 -4.84 12.84
CA SER A 71 -3.81 -5.94 13.51
C SER A 71 -3.96 -7.14 12.59
N GLU A 72 -4.27 -6.89 11.32
CA GLU A 72 -4.37 -7.94 10.33
C GLU A 72 -3.00 -8.56 10.04
N LEU A 73 -1.98 -7.75 9.76
CA LEU A 73 -0.60 -8.21 9.56
C LEU A 73 -0.13 -9.07 10.75
N SER A 74 -0.36 -8.61 11.98
CA SER A 74 -0.01 -9.35 13.20
C SER A 74 -0.71 -10.71 13.27
N ARG A 75 -2.00 -10.81 12.90
CA ARG A 75 -2.70 -12.10 12.81
C ARG A 75 -2.03 -13.07 11.83
N PHE A 76 -1.50 -12.57 10.71
CA PHE A 76 -0.81 -13.40 9.71
C PHE A 76 0.54 -13.92 10.20
N ILE A 77 1.30 -13.08 10.90
CA ILE A 77 2.71 -13.36 11.21
C ILE A 77 2.93 -13.92 12.62
N ASP A 78 2.00 -13.72 13.56
CA ASP A 78 2.13 -14.21 14.93
C ASP A 78 2.29 -15.75 14.99
N GLY A 79 3.24 -16.20 15.80
CA GLY A 79 3.58 -17.63 15.93
C GLY A 79 4.24 -18.26 14.70
N THR A 80 4.60 -17.48 13.68
CA THR A 80 5.37 -17.93 12.51
C THR A 80 6.85 -17.58 12.64
N VAL A 81 7.74 -18.33 11.99
CA VAL A 81 9.15 -17.92 11.87
C VAL A 81 9.27 -16.98 10.67
N MET A 82 9.82 -15.79 10.89
CA MET A 82 10.08 -14.84 9.82
C MET A 82 11.13 -15.40 8.85
N VAL A 83 10.87 -15.28 7.55
CA VAL A 83 11.80 -15.59 6.49
C VAL A 83 11.83 -14.40 5.55
N ALA A 84 13.01 -14.02 5.07
CA ALA A 84 13.12 -12.97 4.05
C ALA A 84 14.41 -13.16 3.28
N HIS A 85 14.50 -12.55 2.09
CA HIS A 85 15.74 -12.62 1.32
C HIS A 85 16.85 -11.84 2.01
N ASN A 86 16.60 -10.58 2.38
CA ASN A 86 17.51 -9.78 3.19
C ASN A 86 16.88 -9.44 4.55
N ILE A 87 16.75 -10.43 5.42
CA ILE A 87 15.94 -10.32 6.64
C ILE A 87 16.25 -9.11 7.53
N SER A 88 17.51 -8.67 7.58
CA SER A 88 17.89 -7.52 8.40
C SER A 88 17.26 -6.21 7.92
N PHE A 89 16.94 -6.11 6.62
CA PHE A 89 16.23 -4.97 6.06
C PHE A 89 14.75 -5.00 6.46
N ASP A 90 14.05 -6.10 6.15
CA ASP A 90 12.62 -6.25 6.41
C ASP A 90 12.28 -6.18 7.90
N GLN A 91 13.10 -6.83 8.76
CA GLN A 91 12.94 -6.75 10.21
C GLN A 91 12.99 -5.31 10.71
N ARG A 92 14.01 -4.56 10.26
CA ARG A 92 14.18 -3.16 10.63
C ARG A 92 13.01 -2.30 10.16
N MET A 93 12.47 -2.55 8.97
CA MET A 93 11.32 -1.80 8.47
C MET A 93 10.06 -2.09 9.29
N LEU A 94 9.79 -3.36 9.60
CA LEU A 94 8.68 -3.75 10.48
C LEU A 94 8.81 -3.13 11.88
N GLU A 95 9.98 -3.24 12.52
CA GLU A 95 10.24 -2.64 13.84
C GLU A 95 10.00 -1.12 13.83
N GLN A 96 10.43 -0.43 12.77
CA GLN A 96 10.20 1.01 12.63
C GLN A 96 8.71 1.36 12.53
N GLU A 97 7.93 0.57 11.80
CA GLU A 97 6.49 0.78 11.64
C GLU A 97 5.71 0.47 12.92
N PHE A 98 5.97 -0.68 13.55
CA PHE A 98 5.38 -1.03 14.86
C PHE A 98 5.72 0.02 15.92
N SER A 99 6.96 0.53 15.94
CA SER A 99 7.36 1.62 16.84
C SER A 99 6.56 2.92 16.62
N ARG A 100 6.22 3.27 15.37
CA ARG A 100 5.44 4.49 15.05
C ARG A 100 4.03 4.42 15.59
N VAL A 101 3.42 3.24 15.55
CA VAL A 101 2.08 2.99 16.09
C VAL A 101 2.08 2.64 17.57
N LYS A 102 3.26 2.72 18.23
CA LYS A 102 3.49 2.47 19.65
C LYS A 102 3.11 1.05 20.08
N GLU A 103 3.35 0.08 19.21
CA GLU A 103 3.20 -1.33 19.50
C GLU A 103 4.55 -2.03 19.53
N ASN A 104 4.65 -3.02 20.40
CA ASN A 104 5.83 -3.85 20.51
C ASN A 104 5.64 -5.10 19.65
N ILE A 105 6.68 -5.47 18.93
CA ILE A 105 6.77 -6.73 18.21
C ILE A 105 8.10 -7.38 18.59
N ASP A 106 8.08 -8.68 18.86
CA ASP A 106 9.27 -9.50 18.91
C ASP A 106 9.32 -10.32 17.62
N LEU A 107 10.24 -9.98 16.72
CA LEU A 107 10.41 -10.68 15.44
C LEU A 107 11.14 -12.03 15.58
N GLY A 108 11.58 -12.38 16.79
CA GLY A 108 12.28 -13.62 17.08
C GLY A 108 13.60 -13.76 16.31
N VAL A 109 13.90 -14.99 15.90
CA VAL A 109 15.10 -15.35 15.14
C VAL A 109 14.65 -16.03 13.87
N GLY A 110 14.66 -15.27 12.78
CA GLY A 110 14.20 -15.71 11.47
C GLY A 110 15.29 -16.35 10.60
N PHE A 111 14.92 -16.64 9.35
CA PHE A 111 15.79 -17.26 8.35
C PHE A 111 16.08 -16.31 7.18
N CYS A 112 17.36 -16.14 6.83
CA CYS A 112 17.79 -15.25 5.75
C CYS A 112 18.23 -16.05 4.53
N THR A 113 17.45 -16.02 3.43
CA THR A 113 17.82 -16.81 2.25
C THR A 113 19.06 -16.25 1.54
N LEU A 114 19.33 -14.94 1.58
CA LEU A 114 20.60 -14.37 1.10
C LEU A 114 21.81 -14.91 1.88
N GLN A 115 21.68 -15.10 3.20
CA GLN A 115 22.78 -15.68 3.98
C GLN A 115 22.96 -17.17 3.71
N ALA A 116 21.87 -17.89 3.44
CA ALA A 116 21.93 -19.31 3.11
C ALA A 116 22.53 -19.55 1.72
N THR A 117 22.09 -18.79 0.71
CA THR A 117 22.53 -18.99 -0.69
C THR A 117 23.80 -18.22 -1.05
N LYS A 118 24.10 -17.12 -0.34
CA LYS A 118 25.14 -16.13 -0.70
C LYS A 118 24.92 -15.44 -2.05
N LEU A 119 23.69 -15.47 -2.57
CA LEU A 119 23.35 -14.94 -3.88
C LEU A 119 22.25 -13.88 -3.75
N LYS A 120 22.35 -12.81 -4.53
CA LYS A 120 21.23 -11.87 -4.73
C LYS A 120 20.02 -12.61 -5.30
N LEU A 121 18.82 -12.10 -5.04
CA LEU A 121 17.56 -12.77 -5.35
C LEU A 121 17.50 -13.26 -6.80
N GLU A 122 17.83 -12.40 -7.78
CA GLU A 122 17.84 -12.77 -9.20
C GLU A 122 18.78 -13.95 -9.51
N ALA A 123 19.98 -13.93 -8.94
CA ALA A 123 20.96 -15.00 -9.12
C ALA A 123 20.52 -16.30 -8.42
N ALA A 124 19.95 -16.19 -7.22
CA ALA A 124 19.37 -17.33 -6.51
C ALA A 124 18.18 -17.93 -7.30
N CYS A 125 17.28 -17.10 -7.83
CA CYS A 125 16.19 -17.57 -8.68
C CYS A 125 16.71 -18.38 -9.88
N LYS A 126 17.75 -17.88 -10.56
CA LYS A 126 18.38 -18.59 -11.67
C LYS A 126 19.00 -19.92 -11.26
N GLU A 127 19.71 -19.95 -10.13
CA GLU A 127 20.36 -21.17 -9.62
C GLU A 127 19.35 -22.25 -9.24
N TYR A 128 18.25 -21.86 -8.60
CA TYR A 128 17.21 -22.79 -8.14
C TYR A 128 16.09 -23.03 -9.17
N GLY A 129 16.23 -22.53 -10.40
CA GLY A 129 15.27 -22.75 -11.49
C GLY A 129 13.90 -22.07 -11.28
N ILE A 130 13.86 -20.95 -10.56
CA ILE A 130 12.65 -20.20 -10.23
C ILE A 130 12.50 -19.03 -11.18
N THR A 131 11.32 -18.89 -11.79
CA THR A 131 11.00 -17.74 -12.65
C THR A 131 10.36 -16.63 -11.83
N ASN A 132 10.98 -15.45 -11.81
CA ASN A 132 10.43 -14.24 -11.22
C ASN A 132 10.04 -13.25 -12.35
N VAL A 133 8.75 -13.21 -12.70
CA VAL A 133 8.24 -12.49 -13.88
C VAL A 133 8.08 -10.99 -13.64
N SER A 134 8.13 -10.51 -12.39
CA SER A 134 7.92 -9.11 -12.04
C SER A 134 8.75 -8.66 -10.84
N ALA A 135 10.08 -8.72 -10.96
CA ALA A 135 11.00 -8.21 -9.94
C ALA A 135 10.64 -6.78 -9.49
N HIS A 136 10.88 -6.45 -8.21
CA HIS A 136 10.48 -5.18 -7.58
C HIS A 136 8.98 -5.03 -7.31
N ARG A 137 8.32 -6.17 -7.09
CA ARG A 137 7.00 -6.26 -6.46
C ARG A 137 7.12 -7.17 -5.24
N ALA A 138 6.61 -6.71 -4.10
CA ALA A 138 6.76 -7.42 -2.84
C ALA A 138 6.26 -8.88 -2.93
N LEU A 139 5.08 -9.12 -3.52
CA LEU A 139 4.52 -10.47 -3.55
C LEU A 139 5.30 -11.44 -4.45
N THR A 140 5.80 -11.01 -5.61
CA THR A 140 6.58 -11.91 -6.48
C THR A 140 7.94 -12.20 -5.89
N ASP A 141 8.56 -11.23 -5.22
CA ASP A 141 9.86 -11.39 -4.57
C ASP A 141 9.72 -12.26 -3.30
N ALA A 142 8.65 -12.09 -2.51
CA ALA A 142 8.30 -12.98 -1.40
C ALA A 142 8.01 -14.41 -1.87
N ARG A 143 7.27 -14.59 -2.97
CA ARG A 143 7.01 -15.92 -3.58
C ARG A 143 8.30 -16.59 -4.03
N ALA A 144 9.15 -15.86 -4.75
CA ALA A 144 10.45 -16.38 -5.18
C ALA A 144 11.32 -16.77 -3.98
N THR A 145 11.34 -15.93 -2.94
CA THR A 145 12.03 -16.20 -1.68
C THR A 145 11.47 -17.44 -0.98
N ALA A 146 10.14 -17.64 -0.99
CA ALA A 146 9.50 -18.81 -0.40
C ALA A 146 9.91 -20.10 -1.11
N LEU A 147 9.95 -20.08 -2.45
CA LEU A 147 10.39 -21.23 -3.26
C LEU A 147 11.87 -21.54 -3.04
N ILE A 148 12.74 -20.53 -2.97
CA ILE A 148 14.16 -20.70 -2.60
C ILE A 148 14.25 -21.31 -1.20
N PHE A 149 13.51 -20.76 -0.24
CA PHE A 149 13.51 -21.22 1.14
C PHE A 149 13.09 -22.68 1.26
N ILE A 150 12.04 -23.12 0.56
CA ILE A 150 11.60 -24.52 0.51
C ILE A 150 12.72 -25.41 -0.04
N LYS A 151 13.40 -24.99 -1.12
CA LYS A 151 14.51 -25.75 -1.71
C LYS A 151 15.73 -25.84 -0.79
N VAL A 152 16.04 -24.76 -0.07
CA VAL A 152 17.12 -24.74 0.92
C VAL A 152 16.75 -25.61 2.13
N LEU A 153 15.49 -25.57 2.57
CA LEU A 153 14.97 -26.41 3.65
C LEU A 153 15.14 -27.90 3.37
N GLU A 154 14.89 -28.33 2.13
CA GLU A 154 15.09 -29.73 1.70
C GLU A 154 16.55 -30.19 1.86
N GLN A 155 17.51 -29.26 1.98
CA GLN A 155 18.94 -29.53 2.09
C GLN A 155 19.49 -29.31 3.51
N LEU A 156 18.69 -28.78 4.43
CA LEU A 156 19.13 -28.47 5.79
C LEU A 156 18.88 -29.65 6.73
N ASP A 157 19.92 -30.04 7.47
CA ASP A 157 19.85 -31.12 8.47
C ASP A 157 19.04 -30.73 9.72
N SER A 158 18.97 -29.44 10.06
CA SER A 158 18.26 -28.93 11.25
C SER A 158 17.84 -27.47 11.10
N MET A 159 16.72 -27.13 11.76
CA MET A 159 16.17 -25.78 11.91
C MET A 159 16.17 -25.34 13.39
N GLU A 160 17.21 -25.75 14.13
CA GLU A 160 17.47 -25.33 15.50
C GLU A 160 17.82 -23.83 15.57
N GLY A 161 17.43 -23.17 16.67
CA GLY A 161 17.73 -21.76 16.93
C GLY A 161 16.75 -20.75 16.32
N LEU A 162 15.81 -21.20 15.48
CA LEU A 162 14.75 -20.31 14.97
C LEU A 162 13.67 -20.10 16.02
N ILE A 163 13.34 -18.83 16.23
CA ILE A 163 12.36 -18.38 17.24
C ILE A 163 11.23 -17.68 16.49
N PRO A 164 9.96 -18.10 16.69
CA PRO A 164 8.81 -17.46 16.05
C PRO A 164 8.63 -15.99 16.46
N ILE A 165 7.96 -15.25 15.59
CA ILE A 165 7.43 -13.91 15.87
C ILE A 165 6.40 -14.03 17.00
N SER A 166 6.42 -13.06 17.91
CA SER A 166 5.43 -12.86 18.97
C SER A 166 4.92 -11.42 18.89
N VAL A 167 3.65 -11.27 18.55
CA VAL A 167 3.00 -9.97 18.42
C VAL A 167 1.55 -10.03 18.87
N GLN A 168 1.15 -9.05 19.66
CA GLN A 168 -0.25 -8.93 20.06
C GLN A 168 -1.10 -8.50 18.87
N HIS A 169 -2.25 -9.14 18.70
CA HIS A 169 -3.25 -8.74 17.73
C HIS A 169 -4.63 -8.76 18.37
N ASP A 170 -5.46 -7.81 17.98
CA ASP A 170 -6.87 -7.77 18.35
C ASP A 170 -7.67 -8.61 17.35
N SER A 171 -8.17 -9.76 17.80
CA SER A 171 -9.00 -10.65 17.00
C SER A 171 -10.36 -10.05 16.61
N GLN A 172 -10.77 -8.95 17.25
CA GLN A 172 -11.98 -8.20 16.91
C GLN A 172 -11.70 -6.97 16.03
N ALA A 173 -10.42 -6.70 15.71
CA ALA A 173 -10.10 -5.61 14.81
C ALA A 173 -10.75 -5.86 13.45
N LYS A 174 -11.34 -4.80 12.88
CA LYS A 174 -11.88 -4.87 11.52
C LYS A 174 -10.75 -5.06 10.54
N SER A 175 -10.91 -5.99 9.59
CA SER A 175 -9.96 -6.09 8.47
C SER A 175 -9.96 -4.75 7.71
N PRO A 176 -8.79 -4.11 7.55
CA PRO A 176 -8.64 -2.95 6.70
C PRO A 176 -8.99 -3.33 5.25
N GLN A 177 -9.28 -2.32 4.45
CA GLN A 177 -9.25 -2.50 3.00
C GLN A 177 -7.81 -2.70 2.56
N LEU A 178 -7.54 -3.78 1.83
CA LEU A 178 -6.23 -4.01 1.20
C LEU A 178 -6.29 -3.56 -0.26
N LEU A 179 -5.20 -2.99 -0.72
CA LEU A 179 -5.03 -2.59 -2.12
C LEU A 179 -3.77 -3.26 -2.64
N SER A 180 -3.85 -4.15 -3.62
CA SER A 180 -2.64 -4.78 -4.20
C SER A 180 -2.14 -3.98 -5.40
N ARG A 181 -0.97 -4.32 -5.98
CA ARG A 181 -0.61 -3.78 -7.31
C ARG A 181 -1.33 -4.47 -8.46
N ALA A 182 -1.70 -5.74 -8.29
CA ALA A 182 -2.48 -6.48 -9.31
C ALA A 182 -3.80 -5.76 -9.59
N ALA A 183 -4.32 -5.08 -8.57
CA ALA A 183 -5.45 -4.19 -8.63
C ALA A 183 -5.47 -3.16 -9.76
N LEU A 184 -4.31 -2.56 -9.99
CA LEU A 184 -4.16 -1.32 -10.73
C LEU A 184 -3.56 -1.58 -12.11
N SER A 185 -3.17 -2.83 -12.38
CA SER A 185 -2.70 -3.29 -13.68
C SER A 185 -3.90 -3.53 -14.62
N GLN A 186 -3.81 -2.97 -15.83
CA GLN A 186 -4.84 -3.16 -16.87
C GLN A 186 -4.87 -4.60 -17.43
N ASP A 187 -3.88 -5.43 -17.11
CA ASP A 187 -3.77 -6.82 -17.55
C ASP A 187 -4.54 -7.77 -16.62
N HIS A 188 -5.87 -7.63 -16.58
CA HIS A 188 -6.75 -8.44 -15.75
C HIS A 188 -6.72 -9.92 -16.14
N LYS A 189 -5.97 -10.75 -15.40
CA LYS A 189 -6.08 -12.22 -15.45
C LYS A 189 -6.02 -12.99 -14.11
N SER A 190 -5.82 -12.37 -12.93
CA SER A 190 -5.42 -13.14 -11.74
C SER A 190 -6.37 -13.21 -10.52
N GLY A 191 -7.58 -12.65 -10.53
CA GLY A 191 -8.42 -12.66 -9.32
C GLY A 191 -9.01 -14.03 -8.92
N GLN A 192 -9.29 -14.92 -9.89
CA GLN A 192 -9.82 -16.27 -9.62
C GLN A 192 -8.82 -17.23 -8.93
N GLN A 193 -7.52 -17.07 -9.18
CA GLN A 193 -6.49 -17.97 -8.62
C GLN A 193 -6.22 -17.66 -7.14
N ASN A 194 -6.20 -16.37 -6.76
CA ASN A 194 -6.02 -15.93 -5.38
C ASN A 194 -7.19 -16.37 -4.50
N LEU A 195 -8.43 -16.20 -4.97
CA LEU A 195 -9.62 -16.53 -4.18
C LEU A 195 -9.73 -18.03 -3.86
N ARG A 196 -9.47 -18.89 -4.85
CA ARG A 196 -9.44 -20.35 -4.67
C ARG A 196 -8.34 -20.80 -3.71
N ARG A 197 -7.22 -20.07 -3.64
CA ARG A 197 -6.11 -20.37 -2.74
C ARG A 197 -6.41 -19.95 -1.31
N ILE A 198 -6.94 -18.73 -1.11
CA ILE A 198 -7.33 -18.19 0.20
C ILE A 198 -8.37 -19.11 0.85
N ILE A 199 -9.44 -19.46 0.13
CA ILE A 199 -10.52 -20.30 0.68
C ILE A 199 -10.06 -21.74 0.94
N ARG A 200 -9.20 -22.33 0.09
CA ARG A 200 -8.68 -23.69 0.28
C ARG A 200 -7.60 -23.80 1.37
N GLY A 201 -6.82 -22.74 1.59
CA GLY A 201 -5.72 -22.72 2.56
C GLY A 201 -6.16 -22.40 3.99
N LEU A 202 -7.28 -21.70 4.16
CA LEU A 202 -7.71 -21.17 5.46
C LEU A 202 -8.84 -21.97 6.13
N GLY A 203 -9.79 -22.52 5.36
CA GLY A 203 -11.12 -22.78 5.94
C GLY A 203 -11.71 -21.50 6.59
N PRO A 204 -12.85 -21.57 7.28
CA PRO A 204 -13.23 -20.51 8.21
C PRO A 204 -12.16 -20.49 9.30
N SER A 205 -11.46 -19.37 9.49
CA SER A 205 -10.67 -19.20 10.70
C SER A 205 -11.66 -19.17 11.87
N GLU A 206 -11.71 -20.25 12.66
CA GLU A 206 -12.54 -20.29 13.88
C GLU A 206 -12.23 -19.11 14.81
N GLU A 207 -11.01 -18.58 14.75
CA GLU A 207 -10.53 -17.43 15.50
C GLU A 207 -11.03 -16.07 14.95
N ALA A 208 -11.20 -15.93 13.63
CA ALA A 208 -11.64 -14.67 13.02
C ALA A 208 -13.18 -14.55 12.88
N GLY A 209 -13.90 -15.68 12.83
CA GLY A 209 -15.35 -15.69 12.66
C GLY A 209 -15.81 -15.39 11.22
N PRO A 210 -17.13 -15.44 10.96
CA PRO A 210 -17.69 -15.39 9.61
C PRO A 210 -17.55 -14.01 8.95
N ASP A 211 -17.75 -12.92 9.69
CA ASP A 211 -17.69 -11.56 9.14
C ASP A 211 -16.29 -11.23 8.59
N LEU A 212 -15.23 -11.48 9.37
CA LEU A 212 -13.85 -11.25 8.94
C LEU A 212 -13.45 -12.19 7.80
N SER A 213 -13.85 -13.46 7.86
CA SER A 213 -13.58 -14.42 6.78
C SER A 213 -14.22 -14.00 5.45
N TYR A 214 -15.38 -13.33 5.49
CA TYR A 214 -16.01 -12.76 4.32
C TYR A 214 -15.31 -11.48 3.85
N LEU A 215 -14.96 -10.58 4.77
CA LEU A 215 -14.23 -9.34 4.44
C LEU A 215 -12.85 -9.62 3.84
N ASP A 216 -12.15 -10.65 4.30
CA ASP A 216 -10.87 -11.10 3.72
C ASP A 216 -11.05 -11.54 2.26
N ALA A 217 -12.11 -12.31 1.96
CA ALA A 217 -12.45 -12.71 0.60
C ALA A 217 -12.89 -11.52 -0.26
N LEU A 218 -13.70 -10.61 0.30
CA LEU A 218 -14.14 -9.38 -0.36
C LEU A 218 -12.95 -8.49 -0.70
N SER A 219 -12.01 -8.29 0.23
CA SER A 219 -10.79 -7.52 0.04
C SER A 219 -9.94 -8.10 -1.10
N SER A 220 -9.82 -9.43 -1.17
CA SER A 220 -9.12 -10.10 -2.25
C SER A 220 -9.76 -9.85 -3.63
N VAL A 221 -11.10 -9.97 -3.76
CA VAL A 221 -11.76 -9.73 -5.06
C VAL A 221 -11.80 -8.24 -5.41
N MET A 222 -11.97 -7.37 -4.42
CA MET A 222 -12.03 -5.92 -4.61
C MET A 222 -10.68 -5.27 -4.87
N SER A 223 -9.60 -6.05 -4.85
CA SER A 223 -8.26 -5.51 -5.06
C SER A 223 -8.22 -4.64 -6.32
N ASP A 224 -8.75 -5.07 -7.46
CA ASP A 224 -8.75 -4.33 -8.74
C ASP A 224 -9.93 -3.38 -8.99
N PHE A 225 -10.71 -3.11 -7.94
CA PHE A 225 -11.95 -2.36 -7.99
C PHE A 225 -12.93 -2.90 -9.06
N ALA A 226 -12.80 -4.16 -9.45
CA ALA A 226 -13.71 -4.87 -10.33
C ALA A 226 -14.06 -6.22 -9.71
N ILE A 227 -15.27 -6.69 -9.94
CA ILE A 227 -15.66 -8.06 -9.56
C ILE A 227 -16.20 -8.70 -10.83
N THR A 228 -15.53 -9.75 -11.29
CA THR A 228 -16.02 -10.58 -12.40
C THR A 228 -17.23 -11.39 -11.98
N THR A 229 -18.05 -11.83 -12.94
CA THR A 229 -19.22 -12.69 -12.66
C THR A 229 -18.86 -13.94 -11.87
N ASP A 230 -17.69 -14.52 -12.15
CA ASP A 230 -17.20 -15.71 -11.45
C ASP A 230 -16.80 -15.37 -10.00
N GLU A 231 -16.07 -14.27 -9.77
CA GLU A 231 -15.71 -13.82 -8.40
C GLU A 231 -16.94 -13.48 -7.57
N LEU A 232 -17.94 -12.84 -8.17
CA LEU A 232 -19.21 -12.56 -7.50
C LEU A 232 -19.90 -13.85 -7.09
N LYS A 233 -19.93 -14.85 -7.98
CA LYS A 233 -20.49 -16.16 -7.67
C LYS A 233 -19.74 -16.83 -6.50
N TYR A 234 -18.41 -16.84 -6.53
CA TYR A 234 -17.63 -17.40 -5.43
C TYR A 234 -17.85 -16.67 -4.11
N LEU A 235 -17.93 -15.33 -4.14
CA LEU A 235 -18.18 -14.54 -2.95
C LEU A 235 -19.54 -14.87 -2.34
N ASN A 236 -20.56 -15.09 -3.18
CA ASN A 236 -21.89 -15.53 -2.74
C ASN A 236 -21.85 -16.96 -2.16
N ASP A 237 -21.22 -17.91 -2.85
CA ASP A 237 -21.07 -19.30 -2.37
C ASP A 237 -20.31 -19.33 -1.01
N TRP A 238 -19.33 -18.44 -0.83
CA TRP A 238 -18.59 -18.30 0.41
C TRP A 238 -19.44 -17.70 1.53
N ALA A 239 -20.24 -16.67 1.23
CA ALA A 239 -21.20 -16.13 2.18
C ALA A 239 -22.19 -17.18 2.68
N GLU A 240 -22.71 -18.02 1.77
CA GLU A 240 -23.59 -19.15 2.13
C GLU A 240 -22.88 -20.14 3.05
N THR A 241 -21.63 -20.49 2.75
CA THR A 241 -20.80 -21.39 3.58
C THR A 241 -20.60 -20.83 4.99
N LEU A 242 -20.46 -19.51 5.11
CA LEU A 242 -20.30 -18.79 6.38
C LEU A 242 -21.63 -18.50 7.10
N GLY A 243 -22.78 -18.82 6.49
CA GLY A 243 -24.10 -18.54 7.05
C GLY A 243 -24.50 -17.06 7.01
N LEU A 244 -23.91 -16.26 6.11
CA LEU A 244 -24.15 -14.82 5.98
C LEU A 244 -25.29 -14.54 5.00
N GLY A 245 -26.45 -14.14 5.52
CA GLY A 245 -27.59 -13.70 4.71
C GLY A 245 -27.32 -12.39 3.96
N SER A 246 -28.12 -12.10 2.92
CA SER A 246 -27.94 -10.94 2.03
C SER A 246 -27.86 -9.60 2.78
N SER A 247 -28.69 -9.38 3.80
CA SER A 247 -28.64 -8.15 4.61
C SER A 247 -27.30 -7.96 5.31
N LYS A 248 -26.65 -9.04 5.76
CA LYS A 248 -25.34 -8.97 6.39
C LYS A 248 -24.23 -8.72 5.37
N GLN A 249 -24.35 -9.30 4.17
CA GLN A 249 -23.42 -9.01 3.07
C GLN A 249 -23.48 -7.54 2.67
N GLU A 250 -24.67 -6.96 2.55
CA GLU A 250 -24.86 -5.52 2.26
C GLU A 250 -24.25 -4.62 3.35
N GLU A 251 -24.40 -5.00 4.62
CA GLU A 251 -23.75 -4.32 5.76
C GLU A 251 -22.22 -4.38 5.64
N LEU A 252 -21.67 -5.55 5.32
CA LEU A 252 -20.23 -5.75 5.17
C LEU A 252 -19.67 -5.01 3.95
N HIS A 253 -20.38 -5.00 2.82
CA HIS A 253 -20.03 -4.21 1.63
C HIS A 253 -20.04 -2.71 1.93
N SER A 254 -21.08 -2.23 2.62
CA SER A 254 -21.18 -0.83 3.03
C SER A 254 -20.07 -0.45 4.01
N SER A 255 -19.78 -1.32 4.99
CA SER A 255 -18.68 -1.12 5.93
C SER A 255 -17.33 -1.11 5.21
N PHE A 256 -17.11 -2.01 4.26
CA PHE A 256 -15.90 -2.06 3.45
C PHE A 256 -15.74 -0.78 2.61
N PHE A 257 -16.79 -0.37 1.90
CA PHE A 257 -16.78 0.85 1.09
C PHE A 257 -16.51 2.11 1.91
N ASN A 258 -17.11 2.21 3.10
CA ASN A 258 -16.89 3.34 4.01
C ASN A 258 -15.43 3.43 4.51
N GLN A 259 -14.67 2.34 4.53
CA GLN A 259 -13.24 2.41 4.83
C GLN A 259 -12.45 3.06 3.68
N ILE A 260 -12.80 2.76 2.43
CA ILE A 260 -12.21 3.39 1.24
C ILE A 260 -12.46 4.90 1.25
N VAL A 261 -13.71 5.30 1.56
CA VAL A 261 -14.09 6.71 1.66
C VAL A 261 -13.30 7.41 2.76
N LYS A 262 -13.15 6.78 3.94
CA LYS A 262 -12.33 7.33 5.03
C LYS A 262 -10.85 7.46 4.65
N ALA A 263 -10.31 6.53 3.87
CA ALA A 263 -8.95 6.63 3.37
C ALA A 263 -8.78 7.84 2.45
N ALA A 264 -9.74 8.06 1.54
CA ALA A 264 -9.77 9.23 0.65
C ALA A 264 -9.95 10.56 1.41
N GLU A 265 -10.70 10.57 2.50
CA GLU A 265 -10.95 11.77 3.30
C GLU A 265 -9.80 12.11 4.27
N ARG A 266 -8.78 11.24 4.37
CA ARG A 266 -7.71 11.31 5.39
C ARG A 266 -6.95 12.63 5.40
N ASP A 267 -6.75 13.23 4.23
CA ASP A 267 -6.00 14.47 4.05
C ASP A 267 -6.89 15.70 3.75
N ASN A 268 -8.21 15.54 3.95
CA ASN A 268 -9.25 16.52 3.63
C ASN A 268 -9.26 16.95 2.15
N TYR A 269 -8.76 16.12 1.24
CA TYR A 269 -8.72 16.41 -0.19
C TYR A 269 -8.89 15.14 -1.02
N ILE A 270 -10.03 15.02 -1.70
CA ILE A 270 -10.27 13.92 -2.64
C ILE A 270 -9.91 14.41 -4.05
N SER A 271 -8.88 13.82 -4.64
CA SER A 271 -8.46 14.06 -6.02
C SER A 271 -9.43 13.47 -7.06
N ASP A 272 -9.29 13.88 -8.32
CA ASP A 272 -10.10 13.36 -9.43
C ASP A 272 -9.93 11.85 -9.64
N THR A 273 -8.69 11.35 -9.49
CA THR A 273 -8.38 9.92 -9.55
C THR A 273 -9.07 9.17 -8.42
N GLU A 274 -8.99 9.67 -7.18
CA GLU A 274 -9.64 9.04 -6.03
C GLU A 274 -11.16 9.03 -6.20
N LYS A 275 -11.74 10.13 -6.69
CA LYS A 275 -13.18 10.20 -7.00
C LYS A 275 -13.59 9.14 -8.02
N MET A 276 -12.85 9.00 -9.11
CA MET A 276 -13.11 7.97 -10.13
C MET A 276 -13.03 6.56 -9.55
N LEU A 277 -12.02 6.29 -8.71
CA LEU A 277 -11.85 4.98 -8.05
C LEU A 277 -12.97 4.69 -7.05
N LEU A 278 -13.40 5.67 -6.26
CA LEU A 278 -14.52 5.54 -5.31
C LEU A 278 -15.84 5.28 -6.03
N GLU A 279 -16.11 5.98 -7.13
CA GLU A 279 -17.30 5.76 -7.96
C GLU A 279 -17.29 4.35 -8.59
N LYS A 280 -16.13 3.90 -9.07
CA LYS A 280 -15.96 2.53 -9.58
C LYS A 280 -16.21 1.50 -8.47
N ALA A 281 -15.58 1.68 -7.30
CA ALA A 281 -15.72 0.79 -6.15
C ALA A 281 -17.18 0.67 -5.67
N ALA A 282 -17.87 1.80 -5.53
CA ALA A 282 -19.28 1.83 -5.13
C ALA A 282 -20.15 1.06 -6.10
N LYS A 283 -19.98 1.31 -7.41
CA LYS A 283 -20.71 0.60 -8.46
C LYS A 283 -20.45 -0.91 -8.42
N THR A 284 -19.20 -1.32 -8.23
CA THR A 284 -18.81 -2.72 -8.13
C THR A 284 -19.45 -3.43 -6.94
N LEU A 285 -19.61 -2.73 -5.81
CA LEU A 285 -20.26 -3.23 -4.59
C LEU A 285 -21.80 -3.08 -4.60
N GLY A 286 -22.40 -2.59 -5.70
CA GLY A 286 -23.84 -2.33 -5.76
C GLY A 286 -24.32 -1.18 -4.86
N LEU A 287 -23.42 -0.29 -4.45
CA LEU A 287 -23.70 0.85 -3.59
C LEU A 287 -23.90 2.13 -4.41
N THR A 288 -24.73 3.03 -3.89
CA THR A 288 -24.86 4.38 -4.44
C THR A 288 -23.91 5.30 -3.71
N TYR A 289 -22.90 5.81 -4.42
CA TYR A 289 -21.99 6.85 -3.92
C TYR A 289 -22.01 8.03 -4.87
N LYS A 290 -22.06 9.23 -4.29
CA LYS A 290 -21.83 10.47 -5.00
C LYS A 290 -20.72 11.17 -4.25
N ALA A 291 -19.55 11.29 -4.89
CA ALA A 291 -18.45 12.01 -4.31
C ALA A 291 -18.90 13.44 -3.93
N PRO A 292 -18.36 14.00 -2.84
CA PRO A 292 -18.59 15.40 -2.52
C PRO A 292 -18.38 16.26 -3.77
N ALA A 293 -19.20 17.32 -3.92
CA ALA A 293 -18.80 18.40 -4.81
C ALA A 293 -17.38 18.81 -4.41
N GLU A 294 -16.52 19.14 -5.38
CA GLU A 294 -15.13 19.53 -5.12
C GLU A 294 -15.07 20.31 -3.81
N THR A 295 -14.23 19.89 -2.86
CA THR A 295 -13.84 20.81 -1.80
C THR A 295 -13.22 21.99 -2.54
N ASP A 296 -14.03 23.04 -2.73
CA ASP A 296 -13.79 24.20 -3.57
C ASP A 296 -12.39 24.76 -3.30
N GLN A 297 -11.38 24.24 -3.99
CA GLN A 297 -10.20 25.02 -4.32
C GLN A 297 -10.57 25.81 -5.56
N LYS A 298 -11.52 26.73 -5.39
CA LYS A 298 -11.99 27.72 -6.35
C LYS A 298 -11.67 27.36 -7.81
N ASN A 299 -12.59 26.66 -8.45
CA ASN A 299 -12.59 26.44 -9.89
C ASN A 299 -12.89 27.73 -10.72
N ASP A 300 -12.86 28.90 -10.07
CA ASP A 300 -12.79 30.20 -10.76
C ASP A 300 -11.37 30.36 -11.31
N GLN A 301 -11.14 29.86 -12.53
CA GLN A 301 -10.08 30.30 -13.45
C GLN A 301 -8.82 30.80 -12.72
N PHE A 302 -8.16 29.92 -11.98
CA PHE A 302 -7.07 30.31 -11.09
C PHE A 302 -5.95 30.99 -11.87
N SER A 303 -5.76 32.28 -11.63
CA SER A 303 -4.74 33.09 -12.30
C SER A 303 -3.66 33.48 -11.31
N LEU A 304 -2.39 33.28 -11.69
CA LEU A 304 -1.25 33.80 -10.92
C LEU A 304 -1.26 35.34 -10.95
N LYS A 305 -1.21 35.96 -9.77
CA LYS A 305 -1.15 37.42 -9.61
C LYS A 305 0.26 37.85 -9.19
N PRO A 306 0.81 38.94 -9.76
CA PRO A 306 2.05 39.53 -9.26
C PRO A 306 2.00 39.77 -7.75
N GLY A 307 3.08 39.41 -7.06
CA GLY A 307 3.23 39.53 -5.61
C GLY A 307 2.74 38.34 -4.79
N MET A 308 2.09 37.34 -5.40
CA MET A 308 1.70 36.12 -4.68
C MET A 308 2.92 35.38 -4.13
N LYS A 309 2.83 34.91 -2.88
CA LYS A 309 3.87 34.14 -2.21
C LYS A 309 3.72 32.64 -2.49
N VAL A 310 4.69 32.08 -3.20
CA VAL A 310 4.62 30.70 -3.70
C VAL A 310 5.65 29.83 -3.00
N CYS A 311 5.21 28.70 -2.45
CA CYS A 311 6.11 27.69 -1.89
C CYS A 311 6.21 26.49 -2.85
N PHE A 312 7.35 25.82 -2.87
CA PHE A 312 7.57 24.61 -3.67
C PHE A 312 7.86 23.40 -2.78
N THR A 313 7.37 22.23 -3.19
CA THR A 313 7.61 20.95 -2.51
C THR A 313 7.73 19.78 -3.49
N GLY A 314 8.51 18.77 -3.10
CA GLY A 314 8.84 17.63 -3.94
C GLY A 314 9.86 17.93 -5.03
N THR A 315 10.30 16.87 -5.72
CA THR A 315 11.10 16.94 -6.94
C THR A 315 10.16 16.77 -8.12
N ALA A 316 10.18 17.71 -9.07
CA ALA A 316 9.31 17.63 -10.24
C ALA A 316 10.10 17.25 -11.49
N ILE A 317 9.42 16.62 -12.43
CA ILE A 317 9.96 16.33 -13.76
C ILE A 317 9.28 17.27 -14.75
N GLY A 318 10.09 18.01 -15.52
CA GLY A 318 9.63 18.90 -16.57
C GLY A 318 9.10 18.14 -17.78
N LYS A 319 8.50 18.88 -18.72
CA LYS A 319 7.83 18.29 -19.89
C LYS A 319 8.76 17.48 -20.81
N ASN A 320 10.07 17.70 -20.74
CA ASN A 320 11.06 16.99 -21.54
C ASN A 320 11.80 15.90 -20.73
N GLY A 321 11.30 15.54 -19.55
CA GLY A 321 11.90 14.52 -18.68
C GLY A 321 13.06 15.03 -17.83
N GLU A 322 13.33 16.34 -17.82
CA GLU A 322 14.36 16.96 -17.00
C GLU A 322 13.93 17.11 -15.54
N GLU A 323 14.84 16.90 -14.60
CA GLU A 323 14.55 17.18 -13.19
C GLU A 323 14.50 18.70 -12.95
N LEU A 324 13.35 19.20 -12.53
CA LEU A 324 13.15 20.59 -12.16
C LEU A 324 13.42 20.77 -10.67
N THR A 325 14.60 21.30 -10.37
CA THR A 325 14.96 21.61 -8.98
C THR A 325 14.11 22.75 -8.44
N ARG A 326 14.04 22.82 -7.12
CA ARG A 326 13.35 23.92 -6.44
C ARG A 326 13.91 25.28 -6.83
N GLU A 327 15.24 25.41 -6.92
CA GLU A 327 15.89 26.66 -7.32
C GLU A 327 15.45 27.10 -8.71
N THR A 328 15.26 26.14 -9.63
CA THR A 328 14.79 26.40 -10.99
C THR A 328 13.35 26.94 -10.98
N LEU A 329 12.47 26.32 -10.20
CA LEU A 329 11.08 26.74 -10.06
C LEU A 329 10.97 28.12 -9.38
N GLU A 330 11.81 28.42 -8.38
CA GLU A 330 11.86 29.73 -7.73
C GLU A 330 12.31 30.83 -8.71
N VAL A 331 13.24 30.52 -9.62
CA VAL A 331 13.63 31.44 -10.70
C VAL A 331 12.47 31.70 -11.66
N TYR A 332 11.72 30.66 -12.05
CA TYR A 332 10.56 30.81 -12.93
C TYR A 332 9.46 31.65 -12.28
N ALA A 333 9.18 31.43 -11.00
CA ALA A 333 8.24 32.22 -10.23
C ALA A 333 8.64 33.69 -10.17
N THR A 334 9.92 33.97 -9.89
CA THR A 334 10.45 35.34 -9.79
C THR A 334 10.32 36.08 -11.13
N LYS A 335 10.57 35.41 -12.27
CA LYS A 335 10.38 36.00 -13.61
C LYS A 335 8.93 36.42 -13.89
N LYS A 336 7.97 35.82 -13.20
CA LYS A 336 6.54 36.15 -13.29
C LYS A 336 6.06 37.06 -12.16
N SER A 337 6.99 37.74 -11.49
CA SER A 337 6.72 38.64 -10.37
C SER A 337 6.05 37.96 -9.17
N LEU A 338 6.24 36.65 -9.01
CA LEU A 338 5.83 35.91 -7.81
C LEU A 338 6.96 35.94 -6.78
N ILE A 339 6.63 35.70 -5.51
CA ILE A 339 7.56 35.76 -4.38
C ILE A 339 7.80 34.35 -3.83
N PRO A 340 8.92 33.70 -4.15
CA PRO A 340 9.26 32.41 -3.55
C PRO A 340 9.36 32.47 -2.03
N VAL A 341 8.78 31.48 -1.35
CA VAL A 341 8.87 31.32 0.11
C VAL A 341 9.26 29.89 0.48
N SER A 342 10.01 29.75 1.58
CA SER A 342 10.57 28.46 2.00
C SER A 342 9.63 27.60 2.84
N SER A 343 8.57 28.19 3.39
CA SER A 343 7.66 27.53 4.32
C SER A 343 6.19 27.88 4.05
N VAL A 344 5.33 26.91 4.34
CA VAL A 344 3.87 27.06 4.25
C VAL A 344 3.34 27.55 5.60
N THR A 345 2.85 28.79 5.65
CA THR A 345 2.14 29.37 6.80
C THR A 345 0.96 30.22 6.31
N LYS A 346 -0.09 30.37 7.13
CA LYS A 346 -1.29 31.17 6.83
C LYS A 346 -1.00 32.62 6.41
N LYS A 347 0.14 33.20 6.80
CA LYS A 347 0.49 34.62 6.52
C LYS A 347 1.51 34.78 5.39
N THR A 348 2.24 33.73 5.07
CA THR A 348 3.45 33.82 4.23
C THR A 348 3.37 32.99 2.97
N CYS A 349 2.31 32.21 2.75
CA CYS A 349 2.16 31.36 1.58
C CYS A 349 0.73 31.51 1.07
N ASP A 350 0.61 31.95 -0.17
CA ASP A 350 -0.67 32.13 -0.88
C ASP A 350 -0.95 30.95 -1.81
N LEU A 351 0.10 30.24 -2.24
CA LEU A 351 0.04 29.08 -3.13
C LEU A 351 1.16 28.08 -2.79
N LEU A 352 0.84 26.79 -2.78
CA LEU A 352 1.82 25.71 -2.79
C LEU A 352 1.84 25.06 -4.17
N VAL A 353 3.03 24.90 -4.74
CA VAL A 353 3.27 24.10 -5.93
C VAL A 353 3.96 22.80 -5.51
N ALA A 354 3.33 21.67 -5.77
CA ALA A 354 3.83 20.34 -5.46
C ALA A 354 4.21 19.59 -6.74
N ALA A 355 5.11 18.61 -6.65
CA ALA A 355 5.47 17.76 -7.79
C ALA A 355 4.24 17.16 -8.49
N ASP A 356 3.26 16.71 -7.69
CA ASP A 356 1.95 16.26 -8.14
C ASP A 356 0.86 16.64 -7.12
N LYS A 357 -0.42 16.69 -7.54
CA LYS A 357 -1.56 16.99 -6.66
C LYS A 357 -1.74 15.97 -5.53
N SER A 358 -1.32 14.72 -5.74
CA SER A 358 -1.31 13.64 -4.76
C SER A 358 -0.13 13.70 -3.77
N SER A 359 0.71 14.75 -3.81
CA SER A 359 1.82 14.88 -2.87
C SER A 359 1.35 14.82 -1.41
N MET A 360 2.01 13.98 -0.62
CA MET A 360 1.77 13.79 0.81
C MET A 360 2.85 14.49 1.65
N SER A 361 3.56 15.46 1.08
CA SER A 361 4.58 16.21 1.81
C SER A 361 4.00 16.90 3.04
N GLY A 362 4.83 17.12 4.07
CA GLY A 362 4.41 17.90 5.24
C GLY A 362 4.01 19.34 4.90
N LYS A 363 4.49 19.89 3.77
CA LYS A 363 4.05 21.20 3.24
C LYS A 363 2.65 21.10 2.63
N THR A 364 2.36 20.03 1.90
CA THR A 364 1.05 19.78 1.29
C THR A 364 -0.03 19.62 2.35
N LYS A 365 0.24 18.81 3.38
CA LYS A 365 -0.65 18.67 4.53
C LYS A 365 -0.96 20.02 5.20
N LYS A 366 0.08 20.81 5.50
CA LYS A 366 -0.08 22.16 6.07
C LYS A 366 -0.86 23.11 5.15
N ALA A 367 -0.63 23.04 3.83
CA ALA A 367 -1.34 23.89 2.88
C ALA A 367 -2.84 23.58 2.90
N ARG A 368 -3.20 22.30 2.82
CA ARG A 368 -4.59 21.83 2.91
C ARG A 368 -5.23 22.21 4.26
N ASP A 369 -4.54 22.00 5.38
CA ASP A 369 -5.01 22.40 6.72
C ASP A 369 -5.26 23.92 6.84
N TYR A 370 -4.53 24.72 6.06
CA TYR A 370 -4.66 26.18 6.04
C TYR A 370 -5.62 26.71 4.97
N GLY A 371 -6.19 25.84 4.13
CA GLY A 371 -6.98 26.23 2.96
C GLY A 371 -6.16 26.97 1.90
N ILE A 372 -4.83 26.78 1.89
CA ILE A 372 -3.95 27.30 0.85
C ILE A 372 -4.05 26.37 -0.36
N GLN A 373 -4.21 26.98 -1.53
CA GLN A 373 -4.34 26.24 -2.79
C GLN A 373 -3.07 25.45 -3.10
N VAL A 374 -3.25 24.22 -3.60
CA VAL A 374 -2.17 23.34 -4.02
C VAL A 374 -2.35 23.03 -5.50
N ILE A 375 -1.33 23.32 -6.32
CA ILE A 375 -1.31 22.96 -7.74
C ILE A 375 -0.10 22.08 -8.04
N SER A 376 -0.17 21.31 -9.12
CA SER A 376 0.98 20.54 -9.60
C SER A 376 2.03 21.46 -10.25
N VAL A 377 3.26 20.98 -10.37
CA VAL A 377 4.29 21.68 -11.17
C VAL A 377 3.86 21.78 -12.64
N ALA A 378 3.20 20.76 -13.19
CA ALA A 378 2.69 20.81 -14.56
C ALA A 378 1.70 21.97 -14.76
N GLU A 379 0.72 22.13 -13.86
CA GLU A 379 -0.22 23.24 -13.87
C GLU A 379 0.46 24.59 -13.67
N PHE A 380 1.42 24.67 -12.74
CA PHE A 380 2.19 25.88 -12.52
C PHE A 380 2.94 26.32 -13.79
N LEU A 381 3.56 25.37 -14.51
CA LEU A 381 4.26 25.63 -15.76
C LEU A 381 3.32 26.08 -16.89
N ASP A 382 2.07 25.60 -16.91
CA ASP A 382 1.06 26.04 -17.89
C ASP A 382 0.55 27.46 -17.63
N LEU A 383 0.66 27.93 -16.37
CA LEU A 383 0.21 29.26 -15.94
C LEU A 383 1.28 30.35 -16.09
N ILE A 384 2.54 30.00 -16.35
CA ILE A 384 3.66 30.95 -16.42
C ILE A 384 4.16 31.23 -17.83
#